data_AF-A0A497IFL1-F1
#
_entry.id   AF-A0A497IFL1-F1
#
_cell.length_a   1.000
_cell.length_b   1.000
_cell.length_c   1.000
_cell.angle_alpha   90.00
_cell.angle_beta   90.00
_cell.angle_gamma   90.00
#
_symmetry.space_group_name_H-M   'P 1'
#
loop_
_entity.id
_entity.type
_entity.pdbx_description
1 polymer ?
#
loop_
_entity_poly.entity_id
_entity_poly.type
_entity_poly.pdbx_seq_one_letter_code
_entity_poly.pdbx_strand_id
1 'polypeptide(L)'
;MKINIDRKSLLIMVSGLILLLIDILFLLESPYFQNLVIISIMVISAPLLIRQYLEYRRIKLIERYLPDFLRDVAEARKSGMPLIRAIQNASKGNYGPLTEEMKKVSNQLSWGVSLEEALRKFMERVNSKFVKQAVLIIIEAYKSGGEISNILETVSTDIETLKEMESERKSKLKIYTYSMYMIFLLFLMIIIVLAVTFIPATPELASVAKIMGGQTQEVAEADFLTLFFHLALIEAVFAGLISGQMGEGSIIAGIKHSVILVVITMLVFSFFISQAPFSSKIAEEIIKSPPGVESTLSIQKIYVLDKDVSSMEIIEELRKKAPNPEVFSDITPNDVFFRAENCKPCSRGDIEVRAHSIKVNKASRIHYIVKQRNKKYYVSIGGE
;
A
#
# COMPACT_ATOMS: atom_id res chain seq x y z
N MET A 1 0.11 -19.41 20.72
CA MET A 1 0.82 -18.15 20.46
C MET A 1 0.25 -17.08 21.38
N LYS A 2 0.85 -16.83 22.55
CA LYS A 2 0.38 -15.76 23.45
C LYS A 2 0.84 -14.43 22.84
N ILE A 3 -0.08 -13.69 22.26
CA ILE A 3 0.19 -12.36 21.71
C ILE A 3 0.35 -11.42 22.91
N ASN A 4 1.58 -11.17 23.34
CA ASN A 4 1.84 -10.21 24.42
C ASN A 4 1.78 -8.79 23.83
N ILE A 5 0.60 -8.17 23.81
CA ILE A 5 0.36 -6.86 23.20
C ILE A 5 0.91 -5.77 24.14
N ASP A 6 1.92 -5.01 23.69
CA ASP A 6 2.44 -3.89 24.47
C ASP A 6 1.43 -2.75 24.46
N ARG A 7 1.42 -1.93 25.52
CA ARG A 7 0.55 -0.74 25.64
C ARG A 7 0.69 0.19 24.42
N LYS A 8 1.89 0.32 23.85
CA LYS A 8 2.15 1.13 22.64
C LYS A 8 1.48 0.54 21.39
N SER A 9 1.58 -0.78 21.18
CA SER A 9 0.89 -1.44 20.06
C SER A 9 -0.63 -1.36 20.17
N LEU A 10 -1.16 -1.40 21.39
CA LEU A 10 -2.60 -1.25 21.63
C LEU A 10 -3.07 0.17 21.28
N LEU A 11 -2.32 1.21 21.66
CA LEU A 11 -2.65 2.59 21.30
C LEU A 11 -2.66 2.82 19.78
N ILE A 12 -1.69 2.26 19.04
CA ILE A 12 -1.65 2.36 17.57
C ILE A 12 -2.87 1.67 16.95
N MET A 13 -3.20 0.45 17.42
CA MET A 13 -4.35 -0.30 16.92
C MET A 13 -5.68 0.43 17.19
N VAL A 14 -5.83 1.02 18.38
CA VAL A 14 -7.02 1.82 18.73
C VAL A 14 -7.11 3.09 17.87
N SER A 15 -5.98 3.77 17.62
CA SER A 15 -5.95 4.94 16.74
C SER A 15 -6.38 4.61 15.30
N GLY A 16 -5.94 3.47 14.77
CA GLY A 16 -6.38 2.99 13.45
C GLY A 16 -7.87 2.64 13.41
N LEU A 17 -8.42 2.08 14.49
CA LEU A 17 -9.85 1.78 14.59
C LEU A 17 -10.71 3.06 14.67
N ILE A 18 -10.21 4.09 15.36
CA ILE A 18 -10.85 5.41 15.41
C ILE A 18 -10.83 6.07 14.04
N LEU A 19 -9.70 6.01 13.31
CA LEU A 19 -9.62 6.51 11.93
C LEU A 19 -10.63 5.81 11.03
N LEU A 20 -10.69 4.48 11.07
CA LEU A 20 -11.65 3.69 10.30
C LEU A 20 -13.10 4.07 10.63
N LEU A 21 -13.42 4.31 11.90
CA LEU A 21 -14.76 4.72 12.32
C LEU A 21 -15.11 6.12 11.79
N ILE A 22 -14.16 7.05 11.82
CA ILE A 22 -14.32 8.41 11.27
C ILE A 22 -14.51 8.34 9.74
N ASP A 23 -13.71 7.52 9.05
CA ASP A 23 -13.81 7.32 7.61
C ASP A 23 -15.20 6.82 7.21
N ILE A 24 -15.73 5.81 7.93
CA ILE A 24 -17.07 5.27 7.70
C ILE A 24 -18.14 6.31 8.01
N LEU A 25 -18.02 7.08 9.08
CA LEU A 25 -19.09 8.00 9.48
C LEU A 25 -19.18 9.25 8.59
N PHE A 26 -18.06 9.77 8.09
CA PHE A 26 -18.00 11.07 7.43
C PHE A 26 -17.72 11.04 5.93
N LEU A 27 -17.14 9.96 5.40
CA LEU A 27 -16.58 9.94 4.04
C LEU A 27 -17.22 8.90 3.11
N LEU A 28 -18.36 8.30 3.46
CA LEU A 28 -18.99 7.24 2.65
C LEU A 28 -19.26 7.63 1.18
N GLU A 29 -19.51 8.92 0.90
CA GLU A 29 -19.76 9.45 -0.44
C GLU A 29 -18.51 10.07 -1.11
N SER A 30 -17.35 10.04 -0.44
CA SER A 30 -16.11 10.63 -0.94
C SER A 30 -15.36 9.68 -1.87
N PRO A 31 -14.81 10.15 -2.99
CA PRO A 31 -13.96 9.33 -3.87
C PRO A 31 -12.67 8.83 -3.17
N TYR A 32 -12.31 9.43 -2.02
CA TYR A 32 -11.14 9.04 -1.23
C TYR A 32 -11.44 7.99 -0.15
N PHE A 33 -12.71 7.60 0.02
CA PHE A 33 -13.14 6.65 1.05
C PHE A 33 -12.33 5.36 1.03
N GLN A 34 -12.19 4.74 -0.15
CA GLN A 34 -11.49 3.46 -0.30
C GLN A 34 -10.01 3.56 0.10
N ASN A 35 -9.34 4.67 -0.26
CA ASN A 35 -7.94 4.89 0.13
C ASN A 35 -7.78 5.03 1.65
N LEU A 36 -8.69 5.75 2.31
CA LEU A 36 -8.64 5.93 3.75
C LEU A 36 -8.89 4.61 4.50
N VAL A 37 -9.84 3.79 4.03
CA VAL A 37 -10.08 2.44 4.57
C VAL A 37 -8.83 1.58 4.53
N ILE A 38 -8.08 1.59 3.42
CA ILE A 38 -6.84 0.82 3.28
C ILE A 38 -5.74 1.34 4.21
N ILE A 39 -5.58 2.66 4.33
CA ILE A 39 -4.64 3.26 5.29
C ILE A 39 -5.00 2.83 6.70
N SER A 40 -6.27 2.87 7.07
CA SER A 40 -6.77 2.46 8.37
C SER A 40 -6.45 0.98 8.66
N ILE A 41 -6.67 0.07 7.69
CA ILE A 41 -6.29 -1.35 7.80
C ILE A 41 -4.76 -1.52 7.95
N MET A 42 -3.96 -0.77 7.21
CA MET A 42 -2.50 -0.80 7.33
C MET A 42 -2.04 -0.33 8.72
N VAL A 43 -2.64 0.72 9.27
CA VAL A 43 -2.31 1.22 10.62
C VAL A 43 -2.69 0.21 11.70
N ILE A 44 -3.86 -0.43 11.58
CA ILE A 44 -4.33 -1.47 12.52
C ILE A 44 -3.39 -2.69 12.49
N SER A 45 -2.98 -3.14 11.31
CA SER A 45 -2.15 -4.33 11.13
C SER A 45 -0.65 -4.08 11.37
N ALA A 46 -0.15 -2.85 11.19
CA ALA A 46 1.24 -2.47 11.35
C ALA A 46 1.93 -3.00 12.63
N PRO A 47 1.40 -2.83 13.86
CA PRO A 47 2.08 -3.29 15.06
C PRO A 47 2.31 -4.80 15.09
N LEU A 48 1.35 -5.60 14.58
CA LEU A 48 1.48 -7.05 14.51
C LEU A 48 2.54 -7.46 13.49
N LEU A 49 2.47 -6.86 12.30
CA LEU A 49 3.39 -7.13 11.19
C LEU A 49 4.83 -6.75 11.54
N ILE A 50 5.04 -5.58 12.16
CA ILE A 50 6.36 -5.12 12.60
C ILE A 50 6.97 -6.09 13.62
N ARG A 51 6.19 -6.57 14.59
CA ARG A 51 6.68 -7.51 15.60
C ARG A 51 7.10 -8.84 15.00
N GLN A 52 6.27 -9.41 14.12
CA GLN A 52 6.60 -10.64 13.41
C GLN A 52 7.85 -10.47 12.54
N TYR A 53 7.99 -9.32 11.88
CA TYR A 53 9.16 -8.99 11.08
C TYR A 53 10.43 -8.82 11.94
N LEU A 54 10.34 -8.19 13.10
CA LEU A 54 11.45 -8.04 14.04
C LEU A 54 11.90 -9.38 14.63
N GLU A 55 10.96 -10.25 15.01
CA GLU A 55 11.24 -11.63 15.44
C GLU A 55 11.93 -12.42 14.32
N TYR A 56 11.41 -12.37 13.09
CA TYR A 56 12.02 -12.99 11.92
C TYR A 56 13.46 -12.50 11.70
N ARG A 57 13.68 -11.18 11.76
CA ARG A 57 15.01 -10.57 11.61
C ARG A 57 15.95 -11.00 12.74
N ARG A 58 15.47 -11.03 13.98
CA ARG A 58 16.23 -11.48 15.16
C ARG A 58 16.70 -12.93 14.98
N ILE A 59 15.80 -13.83 14.57
CA ILE A 59 16.12 -15.25 14.32
C ILE A 59 17.14 -15.38 13.18
N LYS A 60 16.97 -14.64 12.08
CA LYS A 60 17.93 -14.65 10.95
C LYS A 60 19.32 -14.15 11.35
N LEU A 61 19.42 -13.18 12.25
CA LEU A 61 20.71 -12.74 12.80
C LEU A 61 21.32 -13.81 13.70
N ILE A 62 20.52 -14.48 14.54
CA ILE A 62 20.99 -15.61 15.35
C ILE A 62 21.56 -16.73 14.46
N GLU A 63 20.85 -17.12 13.40
CA GLU A 63 21.33 -18.12 12.43
C GLU A 63 22.65 -17.71 11.79
N ARG A 64 22.80 -16.42 11.46
CA ARG A 64 24.01 -15.88 10.81
C ARG A 64 25.25 -15.97 11.71
N TYR A 65 25.11 -15.64 12.99
CA TYR A 65 26.23 -15.58 13.93
C TYR A 65 26.51 -16.90 14.66
N LEU A 66 25.59 -17.88 14.58
CA LEU A 66 25.77 -19.17 15.24
C LEU A 66 27.05 -19.91 14.82
N PRO A 67 27.43 -19.97 13.53
CA PRO A 67 28.68 -20.63 13.12
C PRO A 67 29.92 -19.96 13.73
N ASP A 68 29.96 -18.63 13.76
CA ASP A 68 31.08 -17.87 14.32
C ASP A 68 31.23 -18.16 15.83
N PHE A 69 30.11 -18.19 16.57
CA PHE A 69 30.10 -18.59 17.97
C PHE A 69 30.62 -20.02 18.18
N LEU A 70 30.20 -20.96 17.34
CA LEU A 70 30.64 -22.36 17.45
C LEU A 70 32.13 -22.52 17.12
N ARG A 71 32.67 -21.73 16.19
CA ARG A 71 34.10 -21.68 15.89
C ARG A 71 34.92 -21.27 17.11
N ASP A 72 34.48 -20.22 17.81
CA ASP A 72 35.17 -19.75 19.01
C ASP A 72 35.11 -20.76 20.17
N VAL A 73 33.98 -21.49 20.30
CA VAL A 73 33.89 -22.61 21.24
C VAL A 73 34.84 -23.75 20.85
N ALA A 74 34.94 -24.07 19.55
CA ALA A 74 35.82 -25.11 19.04
C ALA A 74 37.30 -24.76 19.28
N GLU A 75 37.71 -23.52 19.03
CA GLU A 75 39.08 -23.04 19.28
C GLU A 75 39.44 -23.12 20.76
N ALA A 76 38.54 -22.67 21.66
CA ALA A 76 38.74 -22.82 23.09
C ALA A 76 38.81 -24.30 23.52
N ARG A 77 38.03 -25.18 22.88
CA ARG A 77 38.10 -26.62 23.17
C ARG A 77 39.42 -27.23 22.69
N LYS A 78 39.92 -26.84 21.51
CA LYS A 78 41.24 -27.24 20.98
C LYS A 78 42.38 -26.82 21.91
N SER A 79 42.24 -25.72 22.64
CA SER A 79 43.21 -25.28 23.67
C SER A 79 43.11 -26.04 25.00
N GLY A 80 42.33 -27.13 25.07
CA GLY A 80 42.15 -27.95 26.26
C GLY A 80 41.07 -27.45 27.24
N MET A 81 40.35 -26.36 26.93
CA MET A 81 39.29 -25.85 27.82
C MET A 81 38.12 -26.85 27.88
N PRO A 82 37.57 -27.17 29.08
CA PRO A 82 36.31 -27.92 29.20
C PRO A 82 35.19 -27.28 28.37
N LEU A 83 34.39 -28.07 27.65
CA LEU A 83 33.34 -27.56 26.74
C LEU A 83 32.39 -26.57 27.42
N ILE A 84 31.97 -26.87 28.65
CA ILE A 84 31.11 -25.97 29.45
C ILE A 84 31.80 -24.62 29.67
N ARG A 85 33.10 -24.61 30.01
CA ARG A 85 33.87 -23.37 30.17
C ARG A 85 34.10 -22.65 28.84
N ALA A 86 34.28 -23.38 27.75
CA ALA A 86 34.42 -22.81 26.40
C ALA A 86 33.14 -22.06 25.99
N ILE A 87 31.96 -22.65 26.21
CA ILE A 87 30.66 -22.01 25.97
C ILE A 87 30.49 -20.78 26.87
N GLN A 88 30.84 -20.89 28.16
CA GLN A 88 30.78 -19.76 29.09
C GLN A 88 31.71 -18.61 28.65
N ASN A 89 32.91 -18.93 28.17
CA ASN A 89 33.85 -17.93 27.67
C ASN A 89 33.34 -17.26 26.40
N ALA A 90 32.95 -18.04 25.39
CA ALA A 90 32.39 -17.54 24.15
C ALA A 90 31.11 -16.71 24.39
N SER A 91 30.27 -17.05 25.38
CA SER A 91 29.05 -16.28 25.69
C SER A 91 29.30 -14.80 26.06
N LYS A 92 30.54 -14.45 26.41
CA LYS A 92 30.97 -13.06 26.69
C LYS A 92 31.32 -12.26 25.43
N GLY A 93 31.42 -12.92 24.28
CA GLY A 93 31.69 -12.29 22.98
C GLY A 93 30.52 -11.50 22.40
N ASN A 94 30.72 -10.94 21.20
CA ASN A 94 29.77 -10.06 20.52
C ASN A 94 29.21 -10.70 19.23
N TYR A 95 28.06 -11.36 19.35
CA TYR A 95 27.35 -12.05 18.27
C TYR A 95 25.93 -11.48 18.06
N GLY A 96 25.75 -10.19 18.35
CA GLY A 96 24.47 -9.50 18.25
C GLY A 96 23.38 -10.18 19.10
N PRO A 97 22.19 -10.50 18.55
CA PRO A 97 21.10 -11.11 19.31
C PRO A 97 21.39 -12.51 19.87
N LEU A 98 22.40 -13.22 19.32
CA LEU A 98 22.81 -14.53 19.81
C LEU A 98 23.50 -14.45 21.18
N THR A 99 24.26 -13.37 21.45
CA THR A 99 24.96 -13.19 22.72
C THR A 99 23.99 -13.24 23.91
N GLU A 100 22.81 -12.61 23.81
CA GLU A 100 21.83 -12.65 24.90
C GLU A 100 21.30 -14.06 25.17
N GLU A 101 21.07 -14.85 24.12
CA GLU A 101 20.61 -16.23 24.26
C GLU A 101 21.72 -17.15 24.79
N MET A 102 22.97 -16.95 24.37
CA MET A 102 24.12 -17.70 24.87
C MET A 102 24.48 -17.32 26.31
N LYS A 103 24.27 -16.07 26.73
CA LYS A 103 24.38 -15.68 28.15
C LYS A 103 23.37 -16.42 29.02
N LYS A 104 22.14 -16.62 28.55
CA LYS A 104 21.14 -17.45 29.27
C LYS A 104 21.60 -18.90 29.40
N VAL A 105 22.16 -19.48 28.33
CA VAL A 105 22.74 -20.84 28.36
C VAL A 105 23.91 -20.91 29.36
N SER A 106 24.83 -19.96 29.30
CA SER A 106 25.98 -19.83 30.21
C SER A 106 25.55 -19.73 31.69
N ASN A 107 24.50 -18.95 31.98
CA ASN A 107 23.94 -18.84 33.32
C ASN A 107 23.32 -20.17 33.80
N GLN A 108 22.58 -20.87 32.94
CA GLN A 108 22.00 -22.18 33.26
C GLN A 108 23.09 -23.21 33.57
N LEU A 109 24.15 -23.25 32.76
CA LEU A 109 25.32 -24.11 33.00
C LEU A 109 26.01 -23.78 34.32
N SER A 110 26.12 -22.49 34.66
CA SER A 110 26.72 -22.03 35.92
C SER A 110 25.90 -22.44 37.15
N TRP A 111 24.60 -22.66 36.99
CA TRP A 111 23.70 -23.15 38.03
C TRP A 111 23.57 -24.67 38.07
N GLY A 112 24.42 -25.39 37.33
CA GLY A 112 24.46 -26.86 37.33
C GLY A 112 23.41 -27.54 36.45
N VAL A 113 22.69 -26.78 35.61
CA VAL A 113 21.82 -27.39 34.57
C VAL A 113 22.69 -28.14 33.57
N SER A 114 22.25 -29.32 33.14
CA SER A 114 22.97 -30.12 32.16
C SER A 114 23.09 -29.37 30.82
N LEU A 115 24.20 -29.61 30.10
CA LEU A 115 24.43 -29.00 28.79
C LEU A 115 23.32 -29.34 27.79
N GLU A 116 22.86 -30.59 27.79
CA GLU A 116 21.76 -31.04 26.96
C GLU A 116 20.49 -30.23 27.22
N GLU A 117 20.10 -30.05 28.48
CA GLU A 117 18.86 -29.34 28.81
C GLU A 117 18.96 -27.84 28.54
N ALA A 118 20.12 -27.22 28.81
CA ALA A 118 20.34 -25.80 28.52
C ALA A 118 20.26 -25.51 27.01
N LEU A 119 20.87 -26.36 26.18
CA LEU A 119 20.83 -26.23 24.73
C LEU A 119 19.43 -26.55 24.16
N ARG A 120 18.70 -27.53 24.70
CA ARG A 120 17.30 -27.80 24.34
C ARG A 120 16.40 -26.60 24.62
N LYS A 121 16.53 -25.98 25.80
CA LYS A 121 15.79 -24.75 26.11
C LYS A 121 16.17 -23.60 25.17
N PHE A 122 17.42 -23.54 24.71
CA PHE A 122 17.85 -22.54 23.72
C PHE A 122 17.20 -22.74 22.35
N MET A 123 17.23 -23.96 21.79
CA MET A 123 16.61 -24.24 20.48
C MET A 123 15.08 -24.05 20.51
N GLU A 124 14.42 -24.28 21.64
CA GLU A 124 12.99 -24.00 21.84
C GLU A 124 12.69 -22.49 21.84
N ARG A 125 13.53 -21.68 22.50
CA ARG A 125 13.36 -20.21 22.53
C ARG A 125 13.58 -19.56 21.16
N VAL A 126 14.57 -20.02 20.40
CA VAL A 126 14.86 -19.45 19.07
C VAL A 126 13.94 -20.00 17.99
N ASN A 127 13.49 -21.25 18.14
CA ASN A 127 12.54 -21.93 17.25
C ASN A 127 12.91 -21.88 15.75
N SER A 128 14.20 -21.91 15.42
CA SER A 128 14.69 -22.03 14.03
C SER A 128 15.04 -23.48 13.70
N LYS A 129 14.69 -23.93 12.49
CA LYS A 129 15.09 -25.26 11.99
C LYS A 129 16.61 -25.42 11.95
N PHE A 130 17.33 -24.39 11.51
CA PHE A 130 18.79 -24.39 11.43
C PHE A 130 19.43 -24.52 12.81
N VAL A 131 18.99 -23.71 13.78
CA VAL A 131 19.49 -23.75 15.16
C VAL A 131 19.18 -25.08 15.83
N LYS A 132 17.98 -25.64 15.61
CA LYS A 132 17.59 -26.95 16.15
C LYS A 132 18.52 -28.05 15.66
N GLN A 133 18.85 -28.07 14.38
CA GLN A 133 19.74 -29.08 13.80
C GLN A 133 21.17 -28.97 14.36
N ALA A 134 21.73 -27.76 14.41
CA ALA A 134 23.06 -27.53 14.99
C ALA A 134 23.14 -27.97 16.45
N VAL A 135 22.14 -27.60 17.27
CA VAL A 135 22.08 -27.98 18.69
C VAL A 135 22.03 -29.49 18.89
N LEU A 136 21.24 -30.22 18.10
CA LEU A 136 21.13 -31.67 18.20
C LEU A 136 22.46 -32.36 17.90
N ILE A 137 23.19 -31.89 16.86
CA ILE A 137 24.52 -32.39 16.52
C ILE A 137 25.51 -32.18 17.68
N ILE A 138 25.48 -30.99 18.31
CA ILE A 138 26.36 -30.69 19.45
C ILE A 138 26.06 -31.60 20.65
N ILE A 139 24.78 -31.85 20.95
CA ILE A 139 24.38 -32.73 22.04
C ILE A 139 24.87 -34.17 21.77
N GLU A 140 24.72 -34.65 20.54
CA GLU A 140 25.16 -35.99 20.16
C GLU A 140 26.68 -36.12 20.25
N ALA A 141 27.42 -35.16 19.70
CA ALA A 141 28.88 -35.12 19.78
C ALA A 141 29.39 -35.07 21.23
N TYR A 142 28.67 -34.38 22.12
CA TYR A 142 28.99 -34.36 23.55
C TYR A 142 28.75 -35.71 24.23
N LYS A 143 27.69 -36.44 23.86
CA LYS A 143 27.37 -37.77 24.42
C LYS A 143 28.35 -38.84 23.96
N SER A 144 28.83 -38.79 22.72
CA SER A 144 29.73 -39.80 22.16
C SER A 144 31.16 -39.76 22.73
N GLY A 145 31.56 -38.69 23.42
CA GLY A 145 32.76 -38.67 24.27
C GLY A 145 34.13 -38.82 23.56
N GLY A 146 34.20 -38.90 22.23
CA GLY A 146 35.44 -39.15 21.46
C GLY A 146 35.68 -38.12 20.35
N GLU A 147 36.94 -37.67 20.23
CA GLU A 147 37.48 -36.75 19.21
C GLU A 147 36.51 -35.69 18.68
N ILE A 148 35.98 -34.88 19.62
CA ILE A 148 35.19 -33.68 19.35
C ILE A 148 35.87 -32.80 18.27
N SER A 149 37.20 -32.78 18.19
CA SER A 149 37.95 -31.99 17.21
C SER A 149 37.67 -32.38 15.75
N ASN A 150 37.70 -33.68 15.41
CA ASN A 150 37.50 -34.15 14.04
C ASN A 150 36.02 -34.04 13.63
N ILE A 151 35.10 -34.33 14.56
CA ILE A 151 33.66 -34.21 14.32
C ILE A 151 33.24 -32.73 14.18
N LEU A 152 33.74 -31.83 15.02
CA LEU A 152 33.44 -30.39 14.89
C LEU A 152 34.05 -29.78 13.62
N GLU A 153 35.19 -30.28 13.13
CA GLU A 153 35.80 -29.81 11.88
C GLU A 153 34.98 -30.21 10.66
N THR A 154 34.52 -31.46 10.61
CA THR A 154 33.56 -31.92 9.60
C THR A 154 32.25 -31.13 9.68
N VAL A 155 31.68 -30.94 10.88
CA VAL A 155 30.45 -30.17 11.07
C VAL A 155 30.62 -28.70 10.70
N SER A 156 31.78 -28.09 10.98
CA SER A 156 32.07 -26.71 10.59
C SER A 156 32.15 -26.57 9.07
N THR A 157 32.82 -27.51 8.40
CA THR A 157 32.93 -27.53 6.93
C THR A 157 31.56 -27.76 6.29
N ASP A 158 30.75 -28.65 6.86
CA ASP A 158 29.36 -28.87 6.42
C ASP A 158 28.48 -27.63 6.64
N ILE A 159 28.67 -26.90 7.75
CA ILE A 159 27.94 -25.65 7.99
C ILE A 159 28.39 -24.54 7.03
N GLU A 160 29.69 -24.45 6.74
CA GLU A 160 30.23 -23.48 5.77
C GLU A 160 29.70 -23.75 4.36
N THR A 161 29.75 -25.00 3.89
CA THR A 161 29.17 -25.38 2.60
C THR A 161 27.64 -25.18 2.56
N LEU A 162 26.91 -25.52 3.62
CA LEU A 162 25.47 -25.22 3.74
C LEU A 162 25.19 -23.72 3.68
N LYS A 163 26.03 -22.88 4.31
CA LYS A 163 25.93 -21.42 4.29
C LYS A 163 26.21 -20.87 2.89
N GLU A 164 27.20 -21.40 2.20
CA GLU A 164 27.49 -21.05 0.80
C GLU A 164 26.31 -21.41 -0.11
N MET A 165 25.77 -22.62 0.01
CA MET A 165 24.58 -23.06 -0.73
C MET A 165 23.36 -22.18 -0.43
N GLU A 166 23.12 -21.80 0.83
CA GLU A 166 22.02 -20.90 1.19
C GLU A 166 22.25 -19.48 0.62
N SER A 167 23.49 -19.02 0.60
CA SER A 167 23.89 -17.72 0.01
C SER A 167 23.69 -17.71 -1.50
N GLU A 168 24.16 -18.73 -2.21
CA GLU A 168 23.94 -18.90 -3.65
C GLU A 168 22.46 -18.97 -3.98
N ARG A 169 21.70 -19.76 -3.22
CA ARG A 169 20.24 -19.86 -3.37
C ARG A 169 19.58 -18.49 -3.21
N LYS A 170 19.94 -17.73 -2.18
CA LYS A 170 19.43 -16.36 -1.99
C LYS A 170 19.81 -15.44 -3.14
N SER A 171 21.03 -15.53 -3.66
CA SER A 171 21.48 -14.73 -4.79
C SER A 171 20.66 -15.02 -6.05
N LYS A 172 20.48 -16.31 -6.37
CA LYS A 172 19.65 -16.76 -7.50
C LYS A 172 18.19 -16.38 -7.31
N LEU A 173 17.67 -16.42 -6.08
CA LEU A 173 16.27 -16.10 -5.81
C LEU A 173 15.95 -14.60 -5.82
N LYS A 174 16.93 -13.72 -5.56
CA LYS A 174 16.76 -12.26 -5.65
C LYS A 174 16.30 -11.81 -7.04
N ILE A 175 16.69 -12.50 -8.12
CA ILE A 175 16.24 -12.14 -9.47
C ILE A 175 14.72 -12.27 -9.61
N TYR A 176 14.11 -13.25 -8.93
CA TYR A 176 12.66 -13.47 -8.96
C TYR A 176 11.90 -12.39 -8.17
N THR A 177 12.51 -11.83 -7.12
CA THR A 177 11.97 -10.65 -6.43
C THR A 177 11.83 -9.49 -7.41
N TYR A 178 12.87 -9.20 -8.20
CA TYR A 178 12.82 -8.13 -9.22
C TYR A 178 11.84 -8.43 -10.34
N SER A 179 11.74 -9.68 -10.81
CA SER A 179 10.76 -10.03 -11.84
C SER A 179 9.33 -9.80 -11.37
N MET A 180 9.00 -10.09 -10.10
CA MET A 180 7.68 -9.81 -9.53
C MET A 180 7.35 -8.32 -9.53
N TYR A 181 8.32 -7.46 -9.21
CA TYR A 181 8.14 -6.01 -9.31
C TYR A 181 7.86 -5.54 -10.75
N MET A 182 8.56 -6.13 -11.73
CA MET A 182 8.35 -5.82 -13.14
C MET A 182 6.96 -6.25 -13.63
N ILE A 183 6.50 -7.44 -13.26
CA ILE A 183 5.16 -7.95 -13.61
C ILE A 183 4.08 -7.02 -13.03
N PHE A 184 4.21 -6.66 -11.75
CA PHE A 184 3.27 -5.74 -11.12
C PHE A 184 3.23 -4.36 -11.81
N LEU A 185 4.40 -3.82 -12.16
CA LEU A 185 4.46 -2.52 -12.86
C LEU A 185 3.87 -2.60 -14.27
N LEU A 186 4.09 -3.72 -14.97
CA LEU A 186 3.46 -3.98 -16.27
C LEU A 186 1.94 -4.06 -16.14
N PHE A 187 1.43 -4.78 -15.12
CA PHE A 187 0.00 -4.86 -14.85
C PHE A 187 -0.62 -3.50 -14.58
N LEU A 188 0.03 -2.70 -13.74
CA LEU A 188 -0.41 -1.34 -13.44
C LEU A 188 -0.43 -0.47 -14.71
N MET A 189 0.57 -0.59 -15.58
CA MET A 189 0.62 0.13 -16.85
C MET A 189 -0.52 -0.30 -17.78
N ILE A 190 -0.78 -1.61 -17.91
CA ILE A 190 -1.90 -2.16 -18.69
C ILE A 190 -3.23 -1.61 -18.17
N ILE A 191 -3.45 -1.60 -16.85
CA ILE A 191 -4.65 -1.04 -16.25
C ILE A 191 -4.82 0.44 -16.58
N ILE A 192 -3.75 1.24 -16.52
CA ILE A 192 -3.83 2.67 -16.83
C ILE A 192 -4.21 2.87 -18.30
N VAL A 193 -3.56 2.14 -19.22
CA VAL A 193 -3.88 2.21 -20.65
C VAL A 193 -5.33 1.79 -20.89
N LEU A 194 -5.76 0.69 -20.26
CA LEU A 194 -7.14 0.21 -20.34
C LEU A 194 -8.12 1.26 -19.80
N ALA A 195 -7.86 1.87 -18.64
CA ALA A 195 -8.69 2.95 -18.10
C ALA A 195 -8.78 4.15 -19.06
N VAL A 196 -7.66 4.62 -19.61
CA VAL A 196 -7.63 5.77 -20.53
C VAL A 196 -8.31 5.47 -21.87
N THR A 197 -8.26 4.22 -22.34
CA THR A 197 -8.82 3.84 -23.65
C THR A 197 -10.26 3.39 -23.59
N PHE A 198 -10.63 2.60 -22.57
CA PHE A 198 -11.97 2.04 -22.46
C PHE A 198 -12.99 3.05 -21.91
N ILE A 199 -12.63 3.86 -20.91
CA ILE A 199 -13.56 4.85 -20.33
C ILE A 199 -14.16 5.76 -21.40
N PRO A 200 -13.38 6.43 -22.29
CA PRO A 200 -13.97 7.28 -23.33
C PRO A 200 -14.70 6.49 -24.43
N ALA A 201 -14.40 5.20 -24.61
CA ALA A 201 -15.06 4.34 -25.59
C ALA A 201 -16.43 3.81 -25.12
N THR A 202 -16.72 3.83 -23.82
CA THR A 202 -18.00 3.34 -23.25
C THR A 202 -19.27 3.96 -23.87
N PRO A 203 -19.39 5.28 -24.12
CA PRO A 203 -20.59 5.87 -24.72
C PRO A 203 -20.81 5.43 -26.19
N GLU A 204 -19.73 5.29 -26.97
CA GLU A 204 -19.84 4.81 -28.37
C GLU A 204 -20.30 3.36 -28.41
N LEU A 205 -19.72 2.50 -27.56
CA LEU A 205 -20.10 1.10 -27.40
C LEU A 205 -21.56 0.95 -26.94
N ALA A 206 -22.00 1.79 -26.00
CA ALA A 206 -23.38 1.80 -25.52
C ALA A 206 -24.38 2.21 -26.61
N SER A 207 -24.02 3.18 -27.46
CA SER A 207 -24.87 3.62 -28.58
C SER A 207 -25.06 2.52 -29.64
N VAL A 208 -23.99 1.80 -29.98
CA VAL A 208 -24.04 0.68 -30.93
C VAL A 208 -24.85 -0.49 -30.38
N ALA A 209 -24.65 -0.85 -29.11
CA ALA A 209 -25.39 -1.93 -28.48
C ALA A 209 -26.90 -1.63 -28.39
N LYS A 210 -27.29 -0.36 -28.16
CA LYS A 210 -28.68 0.09 -28.19
C LYS A 210 -29.30 -0.01 -29.60
N ILE A 211 -28.52 0.28 -30.65
CA ILE A 211 -28.96 0.11 -32.06
C ILE A 211 -29.16 -1.37 -32.40
N MET A 212 -28.37 -2.27 -31.83
CA MET A 212 -28.50 -3.71 -32.03
C MET A 212 -29.57 -4.38 -31.16
N GLY A 213 -30.42 -3.60 -30.47
CA GLY A 213 -31.50 -4.12 -29.62
C GLY A 213 -31.02 -4.70 -28.27
N GLY A 214 -29.75 -4.47 -27.90
CA GLY A 214 -29.21 -4.84 -26.60
C GLY A 214 -29.64 -3.84 -25.53
N GLN A 215 -30.00 -4.35 -24.34
CA GLN A 215 -30.15 -3.50 -23.16
C GLN A 215 -28.77 -3.09 -22.67
N THR A 216 -28.49 -1.80 -22.66
CA THR A 216 -27.27 -1.24 -22.07
C THR A 216 -27.62 -0.64 -20.72
N GLN A 217 -27.01 -1.15 -19.65
CA GLN A 217 -26.86 -0.37 -18.43
C GLN A 217 -25.74 0.65 -18.68
N GLU A 218 -26.04 1.94 -18.45
CA GLU A 218 -25.00 2.95 -18.31
C GLU A 218 -24.17 2.61 -17.08
N VAL A 219 -23.05 1.93 -17.27
CA VAL A 219 -22.09 1.70 -16.21
C VAL A 219 -21.36 3.02 -15.97
N ALA A 220 -21.46 3.55 -14.76
CA ALA A 220 -20.81 4.80 -14.40
C ALA A 220 -19.29 4.64 -14.53
N GLU A 221 -18.60 5.67 -15.05
CA GLU A 221 -17.14 5.69 -15.18
C GLU A 221 -16.43 5.43 -13.82
N ALA A 222 -17.09 5.81 -12.72
CA ALA A 222 -16.64 5.57 -11.35
C ALA A 222 -16.60 4.08 -10.97
N ASP A 223 -17.47 3.24 -11.54
CA ASP A 223 -17.54 1.81 -11.24
C ASP A 223 -16.36 1.06 -11.86
N PHE A 224 -15.96 1.43 -13.09
CA PHE A 224 -14.80 0.83 -13.76
C PHE A 224 -13.49 1.15 -13.03
N LEU A 225 -13.29 2.41 -12.62
CA LEU A 225 -12.10 2.81 -11.85
C LEU A 225 -12.04 2.11 -10.50
N THR A 226 -13.19 1.95 -9.86
CA THR A 226 -13.31 1.18 -8.62
C THR A 226 -12.89 -0.28 -8.85
N LEU A 227 -13.38 -0.93 -9.91
CA LEU A 227 -13.05 -2.33 -10.21
C LEU A 227 -11.56 -2.52 -10.52
N PHE A 228 -10.96 -1.64 -11.32
CA PHE A 228 -9.52 -1.67 -11.60
C PHE A 228 -8.68 -1.43 -10.36
N PHE A 229 -9.10 -0.54 -9.47
CA PHE A 229 -8.43 -0.31 -8.20
C PHE A 229 -8.41 -1.57 -7.33
N HIS A 230 -9.54 -2.27 -7.22
CA HIS A 230 -9.62 -3.51 -6.44
C HIS A 230 -8.73 -4.61 -7.02
N LEU A 231 -8.71 -4.78 -8.35
CA LEU A 231 -7.83 -5.73 -9.02
C LEU A 231 -6.34 -5.41 -8.76
N ALA A 232 -5.94 -4.16 -8.93
CA ALA A 232 -4.57 -3.71 -8.67
C ALA A 232 -4.16 -3.84 -7.21
N LEU A 233 -5.10 -3.66 -6.28
CA LEU A 233 -4.84 -3.83 -4.86
C LEU A 233 -4.62 -5.29 -4.50
N ILE A 234 -5.48 -6.18 -4.99
CA ILE A 234 -5.35 -7.63 -4.78
C ILE A 234 -3.99 -8.08 -5.33
N GLU A 235 -3.65 -7.68 -6.55
CA GLU A 235 -2.36 -8.03 -7.14
C GLU A 235 -1.18 -7.48 -6.33
N ALA A 236 -1.22 -6.23 -5.88
CA ALA A 236 -0.16 -5.62 -5.07
C ALA A 236 0.13 -6.42 -3.79
N VAL A 237 -0.93 -6.88 -3.12
CA VAL A 237 -0.81 -7.68 -1.89
C VAL A 237 -0.13 -9.02 -2.21
N PHE A 238 -0.66 -9.77 -3.17
CA PHE A 238 -0.15 -11.10 -3.52
C PHE A 238 1.25 -11.07 -4.13
N ALA A 239 1.52 -10.16 -5.06
CA ALA A 239 2.83 -9.99 -5.67
C ALA A 239 3.89 -9.66 -4.61
N GLY A 240 3.56 -8.82 -3.62
CA GLY A 240 4.46 -8.52 -2.51
C GLY A 240 4.75 -9.72 -1.61
N LEU A 241 3.72 -10.52 -1.27
CA LEU A 241 3.89 -11.72 -0.43
C LEU A 241 4.75 -12.76 -1.14
N ILE A 242 4.47 -13.00 -2.42
CA ILE A 242 5.24 -13.93 -3.27
C ILE A 242 6.68 -13.46 -3.43
N SER A 243 6.89 -12.17 -3.66
CA SER A 243 8.22 -11.57 -3.81
C SER A 243 9.11 -11.81 -2.58
N GLY A 244 8.56 -11.74 -1.37
CA GLY A 244 9.29 -12.08 -0.15
C GLY A 244 9.48 -13.58 0.08
N GLN A 245 8.49 -14.41 -0.26
CA GLN A 245 8.65 -15.86 -0.17
C GLN A 245 9.73 -16.37 -1.14
N MET A 246 9.78 -15.81 -2.35
CA MET A 246 10.81 -16.14 -3.33
C MET A 246 12.16 -15.57 -2.91
N GLY A 247 12.28 -14.27 -2.60
CA GLY A 247 13.57 -13.62 -2.32
C GLY A 247 14.20 -14.00 -0.97
N GLU A 248 13.41 -14.03 0.10
CA GLU A 248 13.89 -14.19 1.48
C GLU A 248 13.50 -15.54 2.11
N GLY A 249 12.72 -16.35 1.39
CA GLY A 249 12.32 -17.70 1.82
C GLY A 249 11.22 -17.72 2.88
N SER A 250 10.56 -16.60 3.15
CA SER A 250 9.45 -16.52 4.11
C SER A 250 8.39 -15.52 3.66
N ILE A 251 7.11 -15.85 3.90
CA ILE A 251 5.97 -14.96 3.61
C ILE A 251 6.03 -13.70 4.48
N ILE A 252 6.57 -13.80 5.71
CA ILE A 252 6.68 -12.66 6.64
C ILE A 252 7.60 -11.58 6.08
N ALA A 253 8.63 -11.97 5.32
CA ALA A 253 9.49 -11.02 4.63
C ALA A 253 8.76 -10.29 3.49
N GLY A 254 7.72 -10.90 2.91
CA GLY A 254 6.90 -10.34 1.84
C GLY A 254 6.06 -9.15 2.26
N ILE A 255 5.76 -9.03 3.56
CA ILE A 255 4.92 -7.94 4.08
C ILE A 255 5.46 -6.56 3.69
N LYS A 256 6.79 -6.34 3.77
CA LYS A 256 7.37 -5.05 3.39
C LYS A 256 7.18 -4.75 1.89
N HIS A 257 7.25 -5.79 1.06
CA HIS A 257 7.08 -5.67 -0.38
C HIS A 257 5.60 -5.39 -0.71
N SER A 258 4.65 -6.09 -0.06
CA SER A 258 3.21 -5.84 -0.21
C SER A 258 2.84 -4.42 0.21
N VAL A 259 3.37 -3.94 1.35
CA VAL A 259 3.15 -2.57 1.82
C VAL A 259 3.63 -1.54 0.80
N ILE A 260 4.82 -1.73 0.23
CA ILE A 260 5.37 -0.82 -0.79
C ILE A 260 4.49 -0.83 -2.05
N LEU A 261 4.11 -2.02 -2.54
CA LEU A 261 3.30 -2.14 -3.75
C LEU A 261 1.89 -1.55 -3.58
N VAL A 262 1.25 -1.79 -2.43
CA VAL A 262 -0.06 -1.20 -2.12
C VAL A 262 0.02 0.32 -2.08
N VAL A 263 1.05 0.89 -1.44
CA VAL A 263 1.26 2.36 -1.42
C VAL A 263 1.45 2.90 -2.83
N ILE A 264 2.20 2.21 -3.69
CA ILE A 264 2.36 2.59 -5.10
C ILE A 264 1.00 2.58 -5.81
N THR A 265 0.20 1.52 -5.67
CA THR A 265 -1.16 1.46 -6.24
C THR A 265 -1.99 2.65 -5.77
N MET A 266 -2.01 2.93 -4.47
CA MET A 266 -2.79 4.03 -3.90
C MET A 266 -2.37 5.38 -4.44
N LEU A 267 -1.07 5.64 -4.58
CA LEU A 267 -0.57 6.90 -5.13
C LEU A 267 -0.94 7.07 -6.61
N VAL A 268 -0.79 6.00 -7.39
CA VAL A 268 -1.07 6.01 -8.83
C VAL A 268 -2.56 6.24 -9.08
N PHE A 269 -3.43 5.52 -8.38
CA PHE A 269 -4.87 5.71 -8.50
C PHE A 269 -5.34 7.04 -7.90
N SER A 270 -4.73 7.53 -6.82
CA SER A 270 -5.03 8.87 -6.28
C SER A 270 -4.70 9.98 -7.29
N PHE A 271 -3.55 9.87 -7.97
CA PHE A 271 -3.18 10.80 -9.05
C PHE A 271 -4.16 10.71 -10.23
N PHE A 272 -4.59 9.50 -10.61
CA PHE A 272 -5.54 9.31 -11.71
C PHE A 272 -6.95 9.81 -11.37
N ILE A 273 -7.45 9.55 -10.16
CA ILE A 273 -8.74 10.07 -9.66
C ILE A 273 -8.74 11.60 -9.63
N SER A 274 -7.60 12.23 -9.30
CA SER A 274 -7.46 13.69 -9.34
C SER A 274 -7.55 14.26 -10.76
N GLN A 275 -7.32 13.44 -11.79
CA GLN A 275 -7.45 13.86 -13.19
C GLN A 275 -8.85 13.63 -13.78
N ALA A 276 -9.83 13.17 -12.99
CA ALA A 276 -11.21 13.10 -13.47
C ALA A 276 -11.69 14.49 -13.93
N PRO A 277 -12.18 14.64 -15.17
CA PRO A 277 -12.51 15.94 -15.72
C PRO A 277 -13.63 16.60 -14.90
N PHE A 278 -13.39 17.83 -14.44
CA PHE A 278 -14.36 18.68 -13.73
C PHE A 278 -15.73 18.74 -14.41
N SER A 279 -15.74 18.62 -15.75
CA SER A 279 -16.93 18.60 -16.59
C SER A 279 -17.94 17.50 -16.21
N SER A 280 -17.45 16.29 -15.91
CA SER A 280 -18.34 15.16 -15.60
C SER A 280 -19.05 15.30 -14.25
N LYS A 281 -18.41 15.96 -13.27
CA LYS A 281 -18.96 16.24 -11.93
C LYS A 281 -20.03 17.34 -11.95
N ILE A 282 -19.83 18.39 -12.75
CA ILE A 282 -20.86 19.43 -12.95
C ILE A 282 -22.07 18.82 -13.65
N ALA A 283 -21.85 18.03 -14.71
CA ALA A 283 -22.95 17.47 -15.49
C ALA A 283 -23.87 16.59 -14.63
N GLU A 284 -23.31 15.73 -13.78
CA GLU A 284 -24.07 14.84 -12.91
C GLU A 284 -24.89 15.60 -11.83
N GLU A 285 -24.35 16.71 -11.31
CA GLU A 285 -25.03 17.51 -10.28
C GLU A 285 -26.15 18.39 -10.87
N ILE A 286 -26.01 18.81 -12.15
CA ILE A 286 -27.07 19.51 -12.90
C ILE A 286 -28.21 18.54 -13.24
N ILE A 287 -27.91 17.31 -13.67
CA ILE A 287 -28.92 16.31 -14.05
C ILE A 287 -29.79 15.86 -12.84
N LYS A 288 -29.23 15.88 -11.62
CA LYS A 288 -29.97 15.56 -10.38
C LYS A 288 -30.99 16.62 -9.97
N SER A 289 -30.95 17.84 -10.52
CA SER A 289 -31.96 18.88 -10.26
C SER A 289 -33.03 18.87 -11.35
N PRO A 290 -34.28 18.43 -11.07
CA PRO A 290 -35.33 18.40 -12.08
C PRO A 290 -35.72 19.82 -12.54
N PRO A 291 -36.02 20.02 -13.84
CA PRO A 291 -36.50 21.31 -14.32
C PRO A 291 -37.90 21.60 -13.75
N GLY A 292 -38.06 22.78 -13.11
CA GLY A 292 -39.37 23.32 -12.73
C GLY A 292 -39.72 23.35 -11.23
N VAL A 293 -38.79 23.03 -10.32
CA VAL A 293 -38.98 23.29 -8.88
C VAL A 293 -38.17 24.53 -8.51
N GLU A 294 -38.82 25.57 -7.97
CA GLU A 294 -38.11 26.67 -7.29
C GLU A 294 -37.37 26.10 -6.08
N SER A 295 -36.11 25.72 -6.30
CA SER A 295 -35.17 25.47 -5.24
C SER A 295 -34.03 26.47 -5.43
N THR A 296 -33.98 27.48 -4.57
CA THR A 296 -32.69 28.08 -4.20
C THR A 296 -31.86 26.99 -3.56
N LEU A 297 -31.21 26.17 -4.41
CA LEU A 297 -30.15 25.25 -4.01
C LEU A 297 -28.96 26.11 -3.59
N SER A 298 -29.00 26.52 -2.32
CA SER A 298 -27.84 27.04 -1.62
C SER A 298 -26.85 25.89 -1.47
N ILE A 299 -26.01 25.67 -2.50
CA ILE A 299 -24.96 24.65 -2.44
C ILE A 299 -23.64 25.32 -2.09
N GLN A 300 -23.17 24.88 -0.93
CA GLN A 300 -22.00 25.34 -0.19
C GLN A 300 -20.79 24.42 -0.46
N LYS A 301 -20.53 24.03 -1.71
CA LYS A 301 -19.39 23.15 -2.08
C LYS A 301 -18.38 23.88 -2.97
N ILE A 302 -17.11 23.83 -2.55
CA ILE A 302 -15.98 24.46 -3.21
C ILE A 302 -15.26 23.41 -4.05
N TYR A 303 -15.20 23.62 -5.36
CA TYR A 303 -14.45 22.76 -6.29
C TYR A 303 -13.12 23.44 -6.67
N VAL A 304 -12.03 22.66 -6.72
CA VAL A 304 -10.68 23.16 -7.08
C VAL A 304 -10.31 22.65 -8.46
N LEU A 305 -9.99 23.56 -9.39
CA LEU A 305 -9.59 23.26 -10.76
C LEU A 305 -8.07 23.10 -10.87
N ASP A 306 -7.62 22.04 -11.56
CA ASP A 306 -6.19 21.76 -11.84
C ASP A 306 -5.80 22.01 -13.33
N LYS A 307 -6.77 22.26 -14.22
CA LYS A 307 -6.55 22.60 -15.65
C LYS A 307 -7.54 23.66 -16.14
N ASP A 308 -7.20 24.35 -17.24
CA ASP A 308 -8.07 25.31 -17.90
C ASP A 308 -9.20 24.56 -18.64
N VAL A 309 -10.42 24.62 -18.08
CA VAL A 309 -11.61 23.98 -18.66
C VAL A 309 -12.35 24.99 -19.54
N SER A 310 -12.62 24.64 -20.79
CA SER A 310 -13.37 25.51 -21.70
C SER A 310 -14.89 25.39 -21.49
N SER A 311 -15.64 26.46 -21.75
CA SER A 311 -17.11 26.45 -21.68
C SER A 311 -17.75 25.45 -22.64
N MET A 312 -17.09 25.17 -23.78
CA MET A 312 -17.55 24.17 -24.74
C MET A 312 -17.43 22.74 -24.20
N GLU A 313 -16.35 22.44 -23.47
CA GLU A 313 -16.09 21.11 -22.88
C GLU A 313 -17.08 20.77 -21.75
N ILE A 314 -17.67 21.78 -21.10
CA ILE A 314 -18.75 21.61 -20.11
C ILE A 314 -20.10 21.35 -20.79
N ILE A 315 -20.39 22.08 -21.88
CA ILE A 315 -21.65 21.97 -22.62
C ILE A 315 -21.74 20.63 -23.37
N GLU A 316 -20.63 20.17 -23.93
CA GLU A 316 -20.55 18.91 -24.67
C GLU A 316 -20.82 17.71 -23.74
N GLU A 317 -20.25 17.73 -22.53
CA GLU A 317 -20.47 16.69 -21.52
C GLU A 317 -21.90 16.70 -20.96
N LEU A 318 -22.50 17.89 -20.80
CA LEU A 318 -23.90 18.06 -20.43
C LEU A 318 -24.87 17.48 -21.47
N ARG A 319 -24.62 17.74 -22.76
CA ARG A 319 -25.42 17.17 -23.86
C ARG A 319 -25.28 15.66 -23.96
N LYS A 320 -24.10 15.12 -23.62
CA LYS A 320 -23.82 13.69 -23.67
C LYS A 320 -24.53 12.89 -22.57
N LYS A 321 -24.73 13.49 -21.38
CA LYS A 321 -25.31 12.81 -20.21
C LYS A 321 -26.79 13.14 -19.95
N ALA A 322 -27.39 14.10 -20.64
CA ALA A 322 -28.77 14.51 -20.40
C ALA A 322 -29.80 13.46 -20.87
N PRO A 323 -30.81 13.10 -20.06
CA PRO A 323 -31.84 12.11 -20.42
C PRO A 323 -32.79 12.58 -21.54
N ASN A 324 -32.84 13.90 -21.81
CA ASN A 324 -33.61 14.47 -22.91
C ASN A 324 -32.80 15.60 -23.59
N PRO A 325 -32.11 15.34 -24.72
CA PRO A 325 -31.14 16.27 -25.31
C PRO A 325 -31.79 17.55 -25.87
N GLU A 326 -33.08 17.53 -26.19
CA GLU A 326 -33.83 18.70 -26.70
C GLU A 326 -34.11 19.78 -25.64
N VAL A 327 -34.03 19.47 -24.33
CA VAL A 327 -34.23 20.47 -23.26
C VAL A 327 -32.95 21.30 -23.03
N PHE A 328 -31.80 20.74 -23.38
CA PHE A 328 -30.48 21.35 -23.17
C PHE A 328 -29.80 21.80 -24.48
N SER A 329 -30.49 21.68 -25.62
CA SER A 329 -29.99 22.11 -26.93
C SER A 329 -29.85 23.63 -27.05
N ASP A 330 -30.57 24.38 -26.23
CA ASP A 330 -30.61 25.85 -26.26
C ASP A 330 -29.46 26.51 -25.48
N ILE A 331 -28.61 25.71 -24.80
CA ILE A 331 -27.45 26.22 -24.08
C ILE A 331 -26.31 26.43 -25.08
N THR A 332 -25.91 27.68 -25.25
CA THR A 332 -24.80 28.13 -26.10
C THR A 332 -23.55 28.43 -25.25
N PRO A 333 -22.33 28.44 -25.83
CA PRO A 333 -21.12 28.82 -25.11
C PRO A 333 -21.13 30.21 -24.46
N ASN A 334 -22.09 31.06 -24.83
CA ASN A 334 -22.31 32.36 -24.22
C ASN A 334 -23.11 32.31 -22.91
N ASP A 335 -23.67 31.16 -22.52
CA ASP A 335 -24.53 31.01 -21.34
C ASP A 335 -23.80 30.54 -20.07
N VAL A 336 -22.49 30.30 -20.17
CA VAL A 336 -21.63 29.87 -19.06
C VAL A 336 -20.65 30.99 -18.69
N PHE A 337 -20.86 31.62 -17.53
CA PHE A 337 -20.04 32.76 -17.09
C PHE A 337 -19.18 32.43 -15.87
N PHE A 338 -17.92 32.89 -15.87
CA PHE A 338 -17.02 32.87 -14.72
C PHE A 338 -16.84 34.30 -14.19
N ARG A 339 -17.24 34.59 -12.95
CA ARG A 339 -17.06 35.93 -12.33
C ARG A 339 -16.11 35.88 -11.13
N ALA A 340 -15.05 36.70 -11.14
CA ALA A 340 -14.11 36.84 -10.03
C ALA A 340 -14.59 37.83 -8.95
N GLU A 341 -14.24 37.58 -7.69
CA GLU A 341 -14.80 38.24 -6.49
C GLU A 341 -14.45 39.75 -6.33
N ASN A 342 -13.57 40.36 -7.14
CA ASN A 342 -13.22 41.79 -7.03
C ASN A 342 -12.67 42.38 -8.36
N CYS A 343 -13.35 43.36 -8.96
CA CYS A 343 -12.90 44.07 -10.17
C CYS A 343 -12.46 45.52 -9.87
N LYS A 344 -11.18 45.83 -10.12
CA LYS A 344 -10.73 47.10 -10.72
C LYS A 344 -10.11 46.78 -12.09
N PRO A 345 -10.19 47.67 -13.09
CA PRO A 345 -9.79 47.36 -14.46
C PRO A 345 -8.29 47.14 -14.53
N CYS A 346 -7.86 45.90 -14.75
CA CYS A 346 -6.46 45.59 -15.07
C CYS A 346 -6.33 45.52 -16.58
N SER A 347 -5.72 46.54 -17.17
CA SER A 347 -5.15 46.47 -18.52
C SER A 347 -3.77 45.79 -18.44
N ARG A 348 -3.71 44.48 -18.73
CA ARG A 348 -2.56 43.79 -19.35
C ARG A 348 -2.80 42.28 -19.44
N GLY A 349 -2.72 41.77 -20.67
CA GLY A 349 -2.26 40.45 -21.08
C GLY A 349 -2.79 39.25 -20.31
N ASP A 350 -3.65 38.49 -20.99
CA ASP A 350 -4.14 37.14 -20.68
C ASP A 350 -5.47 37.08 -19.93
N ILE A 351 -6.42 36.40 -20.59
CA ILE A 351 -7.85 36.23 -20.30
C ILE A 351 -8.73 37.30 -21.00
N GLU A 352 -8.98 37.06 -22.29
CA GLU A 352 -10.02 37.77 -23.03
C GLU A 352 -11.37 37.05 -22.84
N VAL A 353 -12.05 37.34 -21.72
CA VAL A 353 -13.51 37.09 -21.63
C VAL A 353 -14.20 38.34 -22.13
N ARG A 354 -14.59 38.35 -23.41
CA ARG A 354 -15.39 39.45 -23.98
C ARG A 354 -16.80 39.39 -23.41
N ALA A 355 -17.06 40.25 -22.42
CA ALA A 355 -18.40 40.58 -21.97
C ALA A 355 -19.12 41.38 -23.07
N HIS A 356 -20.40 41.09 -23.36
CA HIS A 356 -21.43 42.09 -23.67
C HIS A 356 -22.81 41.50 -23.31
N SER A 357 -23.65 42.37 -22.73
CA SER A 357 -25.02 42.13 -22.22
C SER A 357 -25.99 41.52 -23.23
N ILE A 358 -27.10 40.90 -22.79
CA ILE A 358 -28.48 41.10 -23.30
C ILE A 358 -29.51 40.29 -22.46
N LYS A 359 -30.70 40.89 -22.27
CA LYS A 359 -31.92 40.36 -21.65
C LYS A 359 -32.59 39.23 -22.48
N VAL A 360 -33.33 38.31 -21.82
CA VAL A 360 -34.82 38.13 -21.86
C VAL A 360 -35.27 36.70 -21.45
N ASN A 361 -36.26 36.66 -20.53
CA ASN A 361 -37.34 35.71 -20.19
C ASN A 361 -37.14 34.19 -19.93
N LYS A 362 -37.38 33.86 -18.64
CA LYS A 362 -37.90 32.63 -18.00
C LYS A 362 -36.94 31.47 -17.64
N ALA A 363 -36.40 31.61 -16.42
CA ALA A 363 -36.47 30.74 -15.23
C ALA A 363 -35.70 29.39 -15.20
N SER A 364 -34.40 29.47 -14.89
CA SER A 364 -33.70 28.56 -13.95
C SER A 364 -32.29 29.12 -13.68
N ARG A 365 -31.86 29.26 -12.41
CA ARG A 365 -30.52 29.73 -12.03
C ARG A 365 -29.84 28.73 -11.10
N ILE A 366 -28.65 28.22 -11.48
CA ILE A 366 -27.81 27.37 -10.64
C ILE A 366 -26.48 28.09 -10.40
N HIS A 367 -26.06 28.24 -9.14
CA HIS A 367 -24.82 28.93 -8.76
C HIS A 367 -23.80 27.96 -8.15
N TYR A 368 -22.55 28.01 -8.62
CA TYR A 368 -21.41 27.24 -8.10
C TYR A 368 -20.27 28.17 -7.70
N ILE A 369 -19.49 27.78 -6.68
CA ILE A 369 -18.25 28.48 -6.28
C ILE A 369 -17.04 27.61 -6.62
N VAL A 370 -16.21 28.10 -7.52
CA VAL A 370 -15.00 27.45 -8.01
C VAL A 370 -13.77 28.19 -7.48
N LYS A 371 -12.80 27.48 -6.91
CA LYS A 371 -11.57 28.08 -6.40
C LYS A 371 -10.38 27.68 -7.28
N GLN A 372 -9.75 28.63 -7.95
CA GLN A 372 -8.57 28.40 -8.79
C GLN A 372 -7.43 29.31 -8.35
N ARG A 373 -6.25 28.74 -8.06
CA ARG A 373 -5.02 29.46 -7.66
C ARG A 373 -5.28 30.58 -6.65
N ASN A 374 -6.00 30.26 -5.57
CA ASN A 374 -6.36 31.17 -4.47
C ASN A 374 -7.39 32.27 -4.78
N LYS A 375 -8.03 32.27 -5.95
CA LYS A 375 -9.16 33.14 -6.30
C LYS A 375 -10.46 32.35 -6.31
N LYS A 376 -11.57 32.96 -5.87
CA LYS A 376 -12.91 32.37 -5.96
C LYS A 376 -13.63 32.93 -7.19
N TYR A 377 -14.32 32.04 -7.88
CA TYR A 377 -15.10 32.31 -9.07
C TYR A 377 -16.52 31.81 -8.85
N TYR A 378 -17.50 32.61 -9.22
CA TYR A 378 -18.89 32.18 -9.26
C TYR A 378 -19.22 31.73 -10.69
N VAL A 379 -19.69 30.49 -10.82
CA VAL A 379 -20.18 29.94 -12.08
C VAL A 379 -21.70 29.87 -11.98
N SER A 380 -22.39 30.65 -12.80
CA SER A 380 -23.84 30.60 -12.92
C SER A 380 -24.18 29.85 -14.19
N ILE A 381 -25.05 28.84 -14.09
CA ILE A 381 -25.58 28.12 -15.25
C ILE A 381 -27.09 28.35 -15.24
N GLY A 382 -27.55 29.00 -16.30
CA GLY A 382 -28.91 29.52 -16.44
C GLY A 382 -28.89 30.83 -17.22
N GLY A 383 -29.87 31.00 -18.12
CA GLY A 383 -30.07 32.28 -18.82
C GLY A 383 -30.56 33.34 -17.84
N GLU A 384 -29.74 34.37 -17.63
CA GLU A 384 -29.77 35.34 -16.50
C GLU A 384 -30.39 34.85 -15.20
#